data_AF-A0A954BDD2-F1
#
_entry.id   AF-A0A954BDD2-F1
#
_cell.length_a   1.000
_cell.length_b   1.000
_cell.length_c   1.000
_cell.angle_alpha   90.00
_cell.angle_beta   90.00
_cell.angle_gamma   90.00
#
_symmetry.space_group_name_H-M   'P 1'
#
loop_
_entity.id
_entity.type
_entity.pdbx_description
1 polymer ?
#
loop_
_entity_poly.entity_id
_entity_poly.type
_entity_poly.pdbx_seq_one_letter_code
_entity_poly.pdbx_strand_id
1 'polypeptide(L)'
;KYAKAFDAAYREHTQPAEALTDVAVMENLGDRSFALRVFRSGDDGPNTISIKVYHRGGPIRLSALIPTLENFGLSVLQEGDYIVRPAGSEAIWIHDFYTEEKLGRNIDIDAAGKNLEEAMTATMSGLCEDDGFNALVVNAGLNWREAWVLRAGAKYHLQAGFQFSQKYIEEALSKHPEIARQLIAVFHARFNPAGQKDPDKRLAEVAKAEEKVLASLESVESLDEDRIMRRYLNLFGAMLRTNYYQRAEDGGLKPRISFKINSSLIDNLPEP
;
A
#
# COMPACT_ATOMS: atom_id res chain seq x y z
N LYS A 1 -23.18 -26.68 -8.12
CA LYS A 1 -23.21 -25.19 -8.24
C LYS A 1 -22.39 -24.67 -9.44
N TYR A 2 -21.12 -25.08 -9.62
CA TYR A 2 -20.22 -24.47 -10.63
C TYR A 2 -20.00 -25.23 -11.96
N ALA A 3 -20.57 -26.43 -12.13
CA ALA A 3 -20.25 -27.32 -13.27
C ALA A 3 -20.43 -26.72 -14.68
N LYS A 4 -21.32 -25.71 -14.83
CA LYS A 4 -21.54 -24.96 -16.08
C LYS A 4 -21.44 -23.45 -15.88
N ALA A 5 -20.79 -23.02 -14.80
CA ALA A 5 -20.77 -21.62 -14.39
C ALA A 5 -19.72 -20.78 -15.12
N PHE A 6 -18.63 -21.40 -15.55
CA PHE A 6 -17.51 -20.74 -16.23
C PHE A 6 -17.73 -20.67 -17.74
N ASP A 7 -17.45 -19.51 -18.33
CA ASP A 7 -17.54 -19.31 -19.77
C ASP A 7 -16.42 -20.03 -20.55
N ALA A 8 -16.43 -19.91 -21.88
CA ALA A 8 -15.42 -20.55 -22.72
C ALA A 8 -14.03 -19.90 -22.57
N ALA A 9 -13.98 -18.56 -22.52
CA ALA A 9 -12.74 -17.81 -22.41
C ALA A 9 -11.98 -18.14 -21.12
N TYR A 10 -12.68 -18.22 -19.99
CA TYR A 10 -12.08 -18.60 -18.71
C TYR A 10 -11.48 -20.01 -18.76
N ARG A 11 -12.21 -20.98 -19.35
CA ARG A 11 -11.76 -22.37 -19.45
C ARG A 11 -10.54 -22.57 -20.36
N GLU A 12 -10.33 -21.65 -21.30
CA GLU A 12 -9.17 -21.67 -22.19
C GLU A 12 -7.90 -21.14 -21.50
N HIS A 13 -8.05 -20.14 -20.63
CA HIS A 13 -6.92 -19.44 -20.00
C HIS A 13 -6.63 -19.88 -18.56
N THR A 14 -7.57 -20.54 -17.88
CA THR A 14 -7.44 -20.91 -16.46
C THR A 14 -7.33 -22.41 -16.25
N GLN A 15 -6.29 -22.82 -15.52
CA GLN A 15 -6.09 -24.23 -15.16
C GLN A 15 -7.14 -24.71 -14.13
N PRO A 16 -7.50 -26.01 -14.12
CA PRO A 16 -8.49 -26.54 -13.18
C PRO A 16 -8.16 -26.32 -11.69
N ALA A 17 -6.87 -26.40 -11.32
CA ALA A 17 -6.44 -26.16 -9.94
C ALA A 17 -6.71 -24.70 -9.51
N GLU A 18 -6.43 -23.76 -10.40
CA GLU A 18 -6.69 -22.34 -10.20
C GLU A 18 -8.19 -22.03 -10.14
N ALA A 19 -8.99 -22.72 -10.97
CA ALA A 19 -10.45 -22.61 -10.91
C ALA A 19 -11.04 -23.05 -9.56
N LEU A 20 -10.45 -24.05 -8.90
CA LEU A 20 -10.86 -24.44 -7.54
C LEU A 20 -10.54 -23.36 -6.51
N THR A 21 -9.40 -22.70 -6.62
CA THR A 21 -9.04 -21.53 -5.79
C THR A 21 -10.04 -20.39 -6.00
N ASP A 22 -10.37 -20.09 -7.26
CA ASP A 22 -11.36 -19.06 -7.59
C ASP A 22 -12.74 -19.37 -6.99
N VAL A 23 -13.19 -20.63 -7.04
CA VAL A 23 -14.42 -21.08 -6.36
C VAL A 23 -14.35 -20.83 -4.86
N ALA A 24 -13.23 -21.16 -4.21
CA ALA A 24 -13.08 -20.94 -2.78
C ALA A 24 -13.17 -19.45 -2.40
N VAL A 25 -12.57 -18.56 -3.19
CA VAL A 25 -12.68 -17.11 -2.97
C VAL A 25 -14.12 -16.63 -3.17
N MET A 26 -14.79 -17.07 -4.23
CA MET A 26 -16.17 -16.72 -4.53
C MET A 26 -17.18 -17.19 -3.47
N GLU A 27 -17.00 -18.38 -2.89
CA GLU A 27 -17.85 -18.86 -1.79
C GLU A 27 -17.57 -18.10 -0.49
N ASN A 28 -16.33 -17.67 -0.26
CA ASN A 28 -15.94 -16.89 0.90
C ASN A 28 -16.27 -15.39 0.78
N LEU A 29 -16.81 -14.92 -0.36
CA LEU A 29 -17.16 -13.51 -0.56
C LEU A 29 -18.16 -13.02 0.51
N GLY A 30 -19.06 -13.90 0.95
CA GLY A 30 -20.11 -13.56 1.92
C GLY A 30 -21.03 -12.45 1.38
N ASP A 31 -21.26 -11.41 2.16
CA ASP A 31 -22.06 -10.23 1.77
C ASP A 31 -21.21 -9.10 1.14
N ARG A 32 -19.89 -9.30 1.00
CA ARG A 32 -19.00 -8.29 0.40
C ARG A 32 -19.29 -8.14 -1.09
N SER A 33 -19.17 -6.91 -1.59
CA SER A 33 -19.29 -6.62 -3.02
C SER A 33 -18.09 -7.11 -3.83
N PHE A 34 -16.90 -7.22 -3.21
CA PHE A 34 -15.73 -7.78 -3.86
C PHE A 34 -14.74 -8.47 -2.92
N ALA A 35 -13.83 -9.23 -3.52
CA ALA A 35 -12.61 -9.73 -2.91
C ALA A 35 -11.45 -9.58 -3.90
N LEU A 36 -10.24 -9.59 -3.37
CA LEU A 36 -8.99 -9.46 -4.11
C LEU A 36 -8.11 -10.66 -3.78
N ARG A 37 -7.33 -11.09 -4.77
CA ARG A 37 -6.28 -12.09 -4.58
C ARG A 37 -5.03 -11.67 -5.35
N VAL A 38 -3.90 -11.70 -4.67
CA VAL A 38 -2.58 -11.45 -5.26
C VAL A 38 -1.77 -12.73 -5.19
N PHE A 39 -1.20 -13.15 -6.31
CA PHE A 39 -0.41 -14.39 -6.38
C PHE A 39 0.64 -14.31 -7.48
N ARG A 40 1.58 -15.25 -7.47
CA ARG A 40 2.57 -15.45 -8.53
C ARG A 40 2.47 -16.89 -9.01
N SER A 41 2.40 -17.09 -10.32
CA SER A 41 2.43 -18.44 -10.91
C SER A 41 3.88 -18.95 -10.94
N GLY A 42 4.07 -20.27 -10.99
CA GLY A 42 5.41 -20.87 -10.88
C GLY A 42 6.40 -20.45 -11.98
N ASP A 43 5.89 -20.10 -13.16
CA ASP A 43 6.69 -19.72 -14.33
C ASP A 43 6.91 -18.19 -14.44
N ASP A 44 6.30 -17.40 -13.53
CA ASP A 44 6.34 -15.93 -13.56
C ASP A 44 7.68 -15.37 -13.08
N GLY A 45 8.08 -14.22 -13.64
CA GLY A 45 9.29 -13.51 -13.26
C GLY A 45 9.22 -12.93 -11.83
N PRO A 46 10.36 -12.68 -11.17
CA PRO A 46 10.40 -12.19 -9.79
C PRO A 46 9.85 -10.76 -9.63
N ASN A 47 9.74 -10.01 -10.73
CA ASN A 47 9.18 -8.66 -10.80
C ASN A 47 7.70 -8.64 -11.24
N THR A 48 7.08 -9.81 -11.41
CA THR A 48 5.68 -9.94 -11.86
C THR A 48 4.79 -10.56 -10.80
N ILE A 49 3.51 -10.17 -10.83
CA ILE A 49 2.43 -10.72 -10.00
C ILE A 49 1.11 -10.70 -10.77
N SER A 50 0.23 -11.65 -10.44
CA SER A 50 -1.15 -11.71 -10.89
C SER A 50 -2.09 -11.17 -9.81
N ILE A 51 -3.09 -10.40 -10.22
CA ILE A 51 -4.09 -9.79 -9.34
C ILE A 51 -5.48 -10.12 -9.88
N LYS A 52 -6.27 -10.84 -9.09
CA LYS A 52 -7.68 -11.13 -9.39
C LYS A 52 -8.61 -10.31 -8.53
N VAL A 53 -9.56 -9.63 -9.16
CA VAL A 53 -10.68 -8.93 -8.52
C VAL A 53 -11.96 -9.70 -8.78
N TYR A 54 -12.59 -10.20 -7.72
CA TYR A 54 -13.87 -10.89 -7.78
C TYR A 54 -14.95 -9.91 -7.37
N HIS A 55 -15.88 -9.56 -8.25
CA HIS A 55 -16.89 -8.54 -7.98
C HIS A 55 -18.31 -9.06 -8.22
N ARG A 56 -19.19 -8.81 -7.24
CA ARG A 56 -20.64 -9.06 -7.30
C ARG A 56 -21.36 -7.77 -7.70
N GLY A 57 -22.35 -7.88 -8.58
CA GLY A 57 -23.18 -6.73 -8.97
C GLY A 57 -22.79 -6.03 -10.27
N GLY A 58 -21.95 -6.65 -11.10
CA GLY A 58 -21.65 -6.18 -12.46
C GLY A 58 -20.16 -6.05 -12.75
N PRO A 59 -19.77 -5.73 -13.99
CA PRO A 59 -18.37 -5.52 -14.33
C PRO A 59 -17.87 -4.20 -13.72
N ILE A 60 -16.67 -4.23 -13.14
CA ILE A 60 -15.94 -2.99 -12.85
C ILE A 60 -15.32 -2.50 -14.15
N ARG A 61 -15.38 -1.19 -14.42
CA ARG A 61 -14.72 -0.63 -15.60
C ARG A 61 -13.20 -0.74 -15.43
N LEU A 62 -12.52 -1.40 -16.37
CA LEU A 62 -11.05 -1.52 -16.36
C LEU A 62 -10.35 -0.16 -16.34
N SER A 63 -10.95 0.84 -17.01
CA SER A 63 -10.47 2.23 -16.98
C SER A 63 -10.46 2.86 -15.58
N ALA A 64 -11.12 2.24 -14.59
CA ALA A 64 -11.07 2.64 -13.20
C ALA A 64 -10.03 1.83 -12.39
N LEU A 65 -9.72 0.59 -12.77
CA LEU A 65 -8.78 -0.29 -12.05
C LEU A 65 -7.33 -0.10 -12.50
N ILE A 66 -7.09 0.12 -13.79
CA ILE A 66 -5.73 0.30 -14.34
C ILE A 66 -5.02 1.48 -13.69
N PRO A 67 -5.62 2.68 -13.55
CA PRO A 67 -4.97 3.80 -12.86
C PRO A 67 -4.62 3.48 -11.40
N THR A 68 -5.47 2.73 -10.70
CA THR A 68 -5.20 2.29 -9.34
C THR A 68 -3.99 1.36 -9.29
N LEU A 69 -3.91 0.35 -10.18
CA LEU A 69 -2.75 -0.53 -10.29
C LEU A 69 -1.47 0.25 -10.61
N GLU A 70 -1.57 1.26 -11.47
CA GLU A 70 -0.47 2.16 -11.78
C GLU A 70 0.01 2.97 -10.56
N ASN A 71 -0.91 3.44 -9.72
CA ASN A 71 -0.60 4.11 -8.45
C ASN A 71 0.06 3.17 -7.43
N PHE A 72 -0.23 1.87 -7.49
CA PHE A 72 0.49 0.82 -6.74
C PHE A 72 1.87 0.48 -7.33
N GLY A 73 2.33 1.20 -8.35
CA GLY A 73 3.66 1.00 -8.94
C GLY A 73 3.72 -0.17 -9.93
N LEU A 74 2.58 -0.63 -10.42
CA LEU A 74 2.47 -1.77 -11.33
C LEU A 74 2.11 -1.31 -12.76
N SER A 75 2.67 -2.00 -13.74
CA SER A 75 2.27 -1.91 -15.15
C SER A 75 1.45 -3.15 -15.50
N VAL A 76 0.30 -2.96 -16.14
CA VAL A 76 -0.55 -4.07 -16.61
C VAL A 76 0.02 -4.60 -17.92
N LEU A 77 0.43 -5.87 -17.93
CA LEU A 77 0.95 -6.56 -19.12
C LEU A 77 -0.17 -7.26 -19.89
N GLN A 78 -1.09 -7.89 -19.17
CA GLN A 78 -2.25 -8.60 -19.74
C GLN A 78 -3.46 -8.43 -18.81
N GLU A 79 -4.65 -8.46 -19.39
CA GLU A 79 -5.92 -8.43 -18.68
C GLU A 79 -6.87 -9.49 -19.23
N GLY A 80 -7.70 -10.05 -18.35
CA GLY A 80 -8.76 -10.99 -18.68
C GLY A 80 -10.02 -10.70 -17.87
N ASP A 81 -11.15 -10.61 -18.57
CA ASP A 81 -12.45 -10.39 -17.97
C ASP A 81 -13.33 -11.62 -18.16
N TYR A 82 -13.78 -12.20 -17.05
CA TYR A 82 -14.58 -13.42 -17.06
C TYR A 82 -15.83 -13.25 -16.22
N ILE A 83 -16.91 -13.92 -16.64
CA ILE A 83 -18.17 -13.95 -15.88
C ILE A 83 -18.51 -15.37 -15.46
N VAL A 84 -18.58 -15.58 -14.15
CA VAL A 84 -18.98 -16.84 -13.54
C VAL A 84 -20.46 -16.75 -13.14
N ARG A 85 -21.27 -17.72 -13.57
CA ARG A 85 -22.71 -17.81 -13.28
C ARG A 85 -23.04 -19.07 -12.48
N PRO A 86 -22.83 -19.07 -11.15
CA PRO A 86 -23.12 -20.23 -10.32
C PRO A 86 -24.63 -20.50 -10.26
N ALA A 87 -25.03 -21.77 -10.35
CA ALA A 87 -26.45 -22.13 -10.27
C ALA A 87 -27.05 -21.75 -8.91
N GLY A 88 -28.11 -20.93 -8.90
CA GLY A 88 -28.78 -20.49 -7.67
C GLY A 88 -28.06 -19.35 -6.93
N SER A 89 -27.17 -18.61 -7.58
CA SER A 89 -26.51 -17.43 -7.01
C SER A 89 -26.33 -16.34 -8.05
N GLU A 90 -26.03 -15.12 -7.60
CA GLU A 90 -25.70 -14.02 -8.49
C GLU A 90 -24.41 -14.30 -9.28
N ALA A 91 -24.31 -13.67 -10.46
CA ALA A 91 -23.10 -13.74 -11.27
C ALA A 91 -21.96 -12.98 -10.59
N ILE A 92 -20.75 -13.52 -10.71
CA ILE A 92 -19.53 -12.92 -10.19
C ILE A 92 -18.60 -12.67 -11.37
N TRP A 93 -18.08 -11.46 -11.45
CA TRP A 93 -17.06 -11.06 -12.41
C TRP A 93 -15.68 -11.32 -11.83
N ILE A 94 -14.79 -11.89 -12.63
CA ILE A 94 -13.38 -12.06 -12.31
C ILE A 94 -12.61 -11.19 -13.28
N HIS A 95 -11.96 -10.15 -12.76
CA HIS A 95 -11.00 -9.34 -13.49
C HIS A 95 -9.60 -9.84 -13.12
N ASP A 96 -8.86 -10.35 -14.09
CA ASP A 96 -7.56 -10.98 -13.91
C ASP A 96 -6.48 -10.12 -14.58
N PHE A 97 -5.55 -9.61 -13.79
CA PHE A 97 -4.48 -8.74 -14.25
C PHE A 97 -3.13 -9.41 -14.04
N TYR A 98 -2.39 -9.59 -15.13
CA TYR A 98 -0.97 -9.93 -15.06
C TYR A 98 -0.15 -8.64 -15.11
N THR A 99 0.67 -8.42 -14.10
CA THR A 99 1.33 -7.12 -13.87
C THR A 99 2.82 -7.27 -13.60
N GLU A 100 3.56 -6.19 -13.84
CA GLU A 100 5.00 -6.07 -13.60
C GLU A 100 5.31 -4.81 -12.79
N GLU A 101 6.32 -4.84 -11.92
CA GLU A 101 6.81 -3.65 -11.22
C GLU A 101 7.42 -2.65 -12.21
N LYS A 102 7.00 -1.38 -12.13
CA LYS A 102 7.33 -0.33 -13.11
C LYS A 102 8.83 -0.08 -13.32
N LEU A 103 9.66 -0.28 -12.30
CA LEU A 103 11.12 -0.12 -12.37
C LEU A 103 11.85 -1.46 -12.54
N GLY A 104 11.12 -2.56 -12.79
CA GLY A 104 11.67 -3.90 -12.97
C GLY A 104 12.22 -4.51 -11.68
N ARG A 105 11.85 -4.00 -10.50
CA ARG A 105 12.32 -4.53 -9.22
C ARG A 105 11.60 -5.82 -8.88
N ASN A 106 12.32 -6.70 -8.17
CA ASN A 106 11.71 -7.90 -7.62
C ASN A 106 10.62 -7.53 -6.60
N ILE A 107 9.48 -8.18 -6.73
CA ILE A 107 8.38 -8.08 -5.77
C ILE A 107 8.52 -9.22 -4.78
N ASP A 108 8.73 -8.90 -3.51
CA ASP A 108 8.59 -9.85 -2.42
C ASP A 108 7.11 -10.08 -2.15
N ILE A 109 6.54 -11.10 -2.79
CA ILE A 109 5.11 -11.39 -2.69
C ILE A 109 4.69 -11.87 -1.30
N ASP A 110 5.60 -12.53 -0.57
CA ASP A 110 5.32 -13.00 0.79
C ASP A 110 5.20 -11.82 1.75
N ALA A 111 6.01 -10.77 1.56
CA ALA A 111 5.91 -9.53 2.33
C ALA A 111 4.78 -8.60 1.85
N ALA A 112 4.59 -8.46 0.53
CA ALA A 112 3.73 -7.42 -0.05
C ALA A 112 2.33 -7.92 -0.44
N GLY A 113 2.13 -9.20 -0.73
CA GLY A 113 0.89 -9.72 -1.34
C GLY A 113 -0.35 -9.41 -0.53
N LYS A 114 -0.33 -9.76 0.77
CA LYS A 114 -1.44 -9.45 1.68
C LYS A 114 -1.63 -7.94 1.88
N ASN A 115 -0.53 -7.19 2.00
CA ASN A 115 -0.61 -5.74 2.14
C ASN A 115 -1.23 -5.10 0.89
N LEU A 116 -0.94 -5.62 -0.31
CA LEU A 116 -1.53 -5.16 -1.56
C LEU A 116 -3.02 -5.50 -1.65
N GLU A 117 -3.44 -6.71 -1.27
CA GLU A 117 -4.87 -7.06 -1.18
C GLU A 117 -5.62 -6.11 -0.23
N GLU A 118 -5.08 -5.87 0.97
CA GLU A 118 -5.67 -4.96 1.96
C GLU A 118 -5.69 -3.52 1.48
N ALA A 119 -4.61 -3.06 0.83
CA ALA A 119 -4.50 -1.70 0.32
C ALA A 119 -5.45 -1.44 -0.84
N MET A 120 -5.50 -2.32 -1.84
CA MET A 120 -6.45 -2.22 -2.95
C MET A 120 -7.88 -2.30 -2.43
N THR A 121 -8.17 -3.16 -1.44
CA THR A 121 -9.48 -3.19 -0.79
C THR A 121 -9.84 -1.86 -0.15
N ALA A 122 -8.90 -1.24 0.58
CA ALA A 122 -9.10 0.05 1.21
C ALA A 122 -9.31 1.17 0.17
N THR A 123 -8.54 1.18 -0.92
CA THR A 123 -8.67 2.15 -2.01
C THR A 123 -10.02 2.01 -2.72
N MET A 124 -10.39 0.79 -3.12
CA MET A 124 -11.68 0.53 -3.79
C MET A 124 -12.89 0.81 -2.89
N SER A 125 -12.73 0.70 -1.58
CA SER A 125 -13.77 1.04 -0.59
C SER A 125 -13.79 2.53 -0.21
N GLY A 126 -12.91 3.36 -0.77
CA GLY A 126 -12.79 4.78 -0.46
C GLY A 126 -12.19 5.11 0.92
N LEU A 127 -11.54 4.14 1.56
CA LEU A 127 -10.85 4.30 2.85
C LEU A 127 -9.41 4.78 2.72
N CYS A 128 -8.79 4.54 1.56
CA CYS A 128 -7.46 5.01 1.20
C CYS A 128 -7.52 5.89 -0.04
N GLU A 129 -6.68 6.91 -0.09
CA GLU A 129 -6.51 7.73 -1.29
C GLU A 129 -5.81 6.90 -2.40
N ASP A 130 -6.13 7.21 -3.65
CA ASP A 130 -5.57 6.57 -4.83
C ASP A 130 -4.51 7.49 -5.48
N ASP A 131 -3.28 7.43 -4.97
CA ASP A 131 -2.14 8.25 -5.40
C ASP A 131 -0.81 7.46 -5.35
N GLY A 132 0.29 8.08 -5.77
CA GLY A 132 1.59 7.43 -5.91
C GLY A 132 2.21 6.90 -4.61
N PHE A 133 1.71 7.29 -3.42
CA PHE A 133 2.17 6.66 -2.16
C PHE A 133 1.80 5.18 -2.08
N ASN A 134 0.77 4.75 -2.82
CA ASN A 134 0.34 3.36 -2.86
C ASN A 134 1.44 2.44 -3.41
N ALA A 135 2.37 2.94 -4.24
CA ALA A 135 3.51 2.19 -4.75
C ALA A 135 4.45 1.70 -3.64
N LEU A 136 4.44 2.31 -2.46
CA LEU A 136 5.23 1.86 -1.31
C LEU A 136 4.71 0.56 -0.71
N VAL A 137 3.46 0.17 -0.99
CA VAL A 137 2.93 -1.13 -0.57
C VAL A 137 3.67 -2.27 -1.28
N VAL A 138 3.85 -2.14 -2.59
CA VAL A 138 4.57 -3.13 -3.41
C VAL A 138 6.08 -3.01 -3.20
N ASN A 139 6.61 -1.80 -3.31
CA ASN A 139 8.06 -1.60 -3.43
C ASN A 139 8.77 -1.54 -2.09
N ALA A 140 8.09 -1.07 -1.05
CA ALA A 140 8.63 -0.98 0.30
C ALA A 140 8.01 -2.01 1.26
N GLY A 141 6.98 -2.77 0.85
CA GLY A 141 6.31 -3.75 1.71
C GLY A 141 5.49 -3.11 2.83
N LEU A 142 5.19 -1.81 2.73
CA LEU A 142 4.40 -1.09 3.73
C LEU A 142 2.93 -1.53 3.68
N ASN A 143 2.21 -1.43 4.78
CA ASN A 143 0.75 -1.45 4.72
C ASN A 143 0.19 -0.08 4.28
N TRP A 144 -1.06 -0.05 3.82
CA TRP A 144 -1.69 1.17 3.31
C TRP A 144 -1.80 2.29 4.36
N ARG A 145 -1.84 1.95 5.66
CA ARG A 145 -1.87 2.97 6.73
C ARG A 145 -0.50 3.59 6.96
N GLU A 146 0.58 2.85 6.79
CA GLU A 146 1.95 3.38 6.82
C GLU A 146 2.17 4.31 5.62
N ALA A 147 1.73 3.90 4.42
CA ALA A 147 1.72 4.80 3.26
C ALA A 147 0.89 6.07 3.54
N TRP A 148 -0.23 5.96 4.26
CA TRP A 148 -1.02 7.13 4.70
C TRP A 148 -0.25 8.04 5.67
N VAL A 149 0.60 7.51 6.56
CA VAL A 149 1.45 8.34 7.42
C VAL A 149 2.43 9.18 6.59
N LEU A 150 3.06 8.58 5.57
CA LEU A 150 3.94 9.30 4.66
C LEU A 150 3.17 10.34 3.84
N ARG A 151 2.01 9.97 3.27
CA ARG A 151 1.11 10.90 2.57
C ARG A 151 0.72 12.11 3.43
N ALA A 152 0.39 11.88 4.70
CA ALA A 152 0.08 12.96 5.63
C ALA A 152 1.28 13.87 5.90
N GLY A 153 2.50 13.29 5.98
CA GLY A 153 3.74 14.04 6.08
C GLY A 153 3.99 14.93 4.85
N ALA A 154 3.80 14.41 3.63
CA ALA A 154 3.88 15.22 2.43
C ALA A 154 2.89 16.39 2.45
N LYS A 155 1.61 16.13 2.76
CA LYS A 155 0.58 17.17 2.85
C LYS A 155 0.94 18.25 3.88
N TYR A 156 1.48 17.85 5.03
CA TYR A 156 1.99 18.79 6.03
C TYR A 156 3.15 19.63 5.48
N HIS A 157 4.12 19.01 4.80
CA HIS A 157 5.24 19.74 4.21
C HIS A 157 4.81 20.72 3.12
N LEU A 158 3.87 20.33 2.26
CA LEU A 158 3.27 21.22 1.25
C LEU A 158 2.58 22.42 1.91
N GLN A 159 1.82 22.19 3.00
CA GLN A 159 1.20 23.28 3.77
C GLN A 159 2.24 24.18 4.45
N ALA A 160 3.37 23.64 4.86
CA ALA A 160 4.50 24.36 5.45
C ALA A 160 5.38 25.10 4.41
N GLY A 161 4.99 25.12 3.14
CA GLY A 161 5.69 25.83 2.07
C GLY A 161 6.90 25.07 1.51
N PHE A 162 6.93 23.74 1.61
CA PHE A 162 7.99 22.95 1.02
C PHE A 162 7.93 23.04 -0.52
N GLN A 163 9.09 23.26 -1.16
CA GLN A 163 9.18 23.59 -2.58
C GLN A 163 8.85 22.43 -3.54
N PHE A 164 8.78 21.20 -3.05
CA PHE A 164 8.57 20.01 -3.87
C PHE A 164 7.10 19.64 -3.97
N SER A 165 6.68 19.21 -5.17
CA SER A 165 5.31 18.73 -5.40
C SER A 165 5.08 17.38 -4.71
N GLN A 166 3.81 17.06 -4.43
CA GLN A 166 3.45 15.75 -3.88
C GLN A 166 3.96 14.61 -4.78
N LYS A 167 3.77 14.73 -6.09
CA LYS A 167 4.23 13.74 -7.08
C LYS A 167 5.74 13.50 -6.99
N TYR A 168 6.55 14.55 -6.85
CA TYR A 168 8.00 14.38 -6.72
C TYR A 168 8.39 13.71 -5.39
N ILE A 169 7.66 14.00 -4.30
CA ILE A 169 7.85 13.33 -3.01
C ILE A 169 7.51 11.83 -3.10
N GLU A 170 6.41 11.48 -3.78
CA GLU A 170 6.00 10.09 -4.06
C GLU A 170 7.07 9.34 -4.85
N GLU A 171 7.58 9.96 -5.92
CA GLU A 171 8.66 9.40 -6.76
C GLU A 171 9.94 9.21 -5.95
N ALA A 172 10.36 10.20 -5.15
CA ALA A 172 11.54 10.12 -4.31
C ALA A 172 11.46 8.97 -3.29
N LEU A 173 10.34 8.84 -2.57
CA LEU A 173 10.12 7.74 -1.62
C LEU A 173 10.08 6.39 -2.33
N SER A 174 9.44 6.33 -3.50
CA SER A 174 9.32 5.10 -4.28
C SER A 174 10.64 4.62 -4.83
N LYS A 175 11.57 5.52 -5.20
CA LYS A 175 12.94 5.16 -5.61
C LYS A 175 13.78 4.62 -4.45
N HIS A 176 13.51 5.06 -3.23
CA HIS A 176 14.25 4.69 -2.02
C HIS A 176 13.38 3.89 -1.03
N PRO A 177 12.89 2.69 -1.40
CA PRO A 177 11.93 1.93 -0.58
C PRO A 177 12.48 1.53 0.79
N GLU A 178 13.79 1.30 0.89
CA GLU A 178 14.44 0.99 2.16
C GLU A 178 14.40 2.20 3.11
N ILE A 179 14.67 3.40 2.62
CA ILE A 179 14.56 4.62 3.44
C ILE A 179 13.10 4.86 3.85
N ALA A 180 12.14 4.64 2.95
CA ALA A 180 10.72 4.74 3.29
C ALA A 180 10.31 3.77 4.44
N ARG A 181 10.79 2.51 4.39
CA ARG A 181 10.63 1.55 5.50
C ARG A 181 11.26 2.05 6.80
N GLN A 182 12.48 2.58 6.73
CA GLN A 182 13.19 3.05 7.91
C GLN A 182 12.54 4.28 8.54
N LEU A 183 12.01 5.21 7.73
CA LEU A 183 11.22 6.35 8.21
C LEU A 183 9.98 5.86 8.98
N ILE A 184 9.27 4.87 8.44
CA ILE A 184 8.14 4.23 9.13
C ILE A 184 8.61 3.49 10.40
N ALA A 185 9.79 2.88 10.39
CA ALA A 185 10.38 2.27 11.58
C ALA A 185 10.62 3.29 12.70
N VAL A 186 11.09 4.50 12.37
CA VAL A 186 11.20 5.63 13.33
C VAL A 186 9.83 5.96 13.90
N PHE A 187 8.80 6.09 13.05
CA PHE A 187 7.44 6.35 13.49
C PHE A 187 6.92 5.25 14.45
N HIS A 188 7.15 3.97 14.13
CA HIS A 188 6.75 2.86 15.00
C HIS A 188 7.50 2.83 16.33
N ALA A 189 8.82 3.04 16.32
CA ALA A 189 9.63 3.06 17.55
C ALA A 189 9.15 4.15 18.52
N ARG A 190 8.69 5.29 18.01
CA ARG A 190 8.17 6.40 18.83
C ARG A 190 6.80 6.11 19.42
N PHE A 191 5.90 5.54 18.63
CA PHE A 191 4.47 5.59 18.93
C PHE A 191 3.79 4.25 19.16
N ASN A 192 4.41 3.11 18.82
CA ASN A 192 3.78 1.81 18.96
C ASN A 192 3.59 1.43 20.44
N PRO A 193 2.34 1.37 20.96
CA PRO A 193 2.10 1.03 22.36
C PRO A 193 2.44 -0.42 22.71
N ALA A 194 2.52 -1.31 21.70
CA ALA A 194 2.98 -2.69 21.87
C ALA A 194 4.51 -2.85 21.79
N GLY A 195 5.25 -1.77 21.47
CA GLY A 195 6.71 -1.76 21.43
C GLY A 195 7.36 -1.70 22.82
N GLN A 196 8.62 -1.24 22.87
CA GLN A 196 9.41 -1.12 24.09
C GLN A 196 8.69 -0.29 25.16
N LYS A 197 8.48 -0.83 26.36
CA LYS A 197 7.72 -0.16 27.44
C LYS A 197 8.58 0.74 28.32
N ASP A 198 9.88 0.45 28.39
CA ASP A 198 10.84 1.24 29.15
C ASP A 198 11.18 2.55 28.39
N PRO A 199 11.02 3.74 29.01
CA PRO A 199 11.24 5.01 28.33
C PRO A 199 12.66 5.19 27.77
N ASP A 200 13.68 4.81 28.53
CA ASP A 200 15.09 5.00 28.13
C ASP A 200 15.46 4.05 26.99
N LYS A 201 15.00 2.80 27.07
CA LYS A 201 15.18 1.83 25.97
C LYS A 201 14.40 2.24 24.72
N ARG A 202 13.21 2.81 24.87
CA ARG A 202 12.44 3.32 23.72
C ARG A 202 13.17 4.47 23.06
N LEU A 203 13.72 5.41 23.83
CA LEU A 203 14.54 6.49 23.30
C LEU A 203 15.77 5.95 22.54
N ALA A 204 16.44 4.92 23.07
CA ALA A 204 17.55 4.27 22.37
C ALA A 204 17.12 3.57 21.07
N GLU A 205 15.95 2.91 21.04
CA GLU A 205 15.39 2.30 19.83
C GLU A 205 15.05 3.35 18.77
N VAL A 206 14.48 4.49 19.19
CA VAL A 206 14.21 5.62 18.29
C VAL A 206 15.51 6.18 17.72
N ALA A 207 16.50 6.48 18.57
CA ALA A 207 17.80 7.00 18.12
C ALA A 207 18.48 6.04 17.13
N LYS A 208 18.43 4.73 17.39
CA LYS A 208 18.96 3.70 16.48
C LYS A 208 18.21 3.66 15.15
N ALA A 209 16.89 3.86 15.15
CA ALA A 209 16.10 3.93 13.93
C ALA A 209 16.44 5.20 13.12
N GLU A 210 16.61 6.34 13.79
CA GLU A 210 17.00 7.61 13.16
C GLU A 210 18.42 7.52 12.57
N GLU A 211 19.37 6.91 13.28
CA GLU A 211 20.73 6.67 12.79
C GLU A 211 20.76 5.80 11.52
N LYS A 212 19.91 4.77 11.44
CA LYS A 212 19.79 3.94 10.22
C LYS A 212 19.29 4.74 9.01
N VAL A 213 18.31 5.63 9.22
CA VAL A 213 17.84 6.53 8.16
C VAL A 213 19.01 7.41 7.71
N LEU A 214 19.69 8.07 8.65
CA LEU A 214 20.82 8.95 8.33
C LEU A 214 21.96 8.24 7.58
N ALA A 215 22.29 7.00 7.98
CA ALA A 215 23.30 6.20 7.29
C ALA A 215 22.87 5.84 5.86
N SER A 216 21.60 5.47 5.66
CA SER A 216 21.08 5.16 4.32
C SER A 216 21.06 6.39 3.40
N LEU A 217 20.84 7.57 3.98
CA LEU A 217 20.87 8.84 3.24
C LEU A 217 22.24 9.19 2.66
N GLU A 218 23.34 8.68 3.21
CA GLU A 218 24.69 8.88 2.64
C GLU A 218 24.84 8.29 1.23
N SER A 219 23.96 7.35 0.86
CA SER A 219 23.95 6.72 -0.47
C SER A 219 23.02 7.40 -1.48
N VAL A 220 22.29 8.44 -1.08
CA VAL A 220 21.34 9.15 -1.96
C VAL A 220 22.09 10.18 -2.80
N GLU A 221 22.17 9.95 -4.11
CA GLU A 221 22.89 10.83 -5.04
C GLU A 221 22.19 12.18 -5.25
N SER A 222 20.85 12.21 -5.23
CA SER A 222 20.07 13.43 -5.43
C SER A 222 19.93 14.23 -4.13
N LEU A 223 20.50 15.43 -4.10
CA LEU A 223 20.38 16.35 -2.96
C LEU A 223 18.92 16.72 -2.64
N ASP A 224 18.07 16.80 -3.67
CA ASP A 224 16.65 17.09 -3.48
C ASP A 224 15.91 15.91 -2.83
N GLU A 225 16.23 14.67 -3.24
CA GLU A 225 15.67 13.47 -2.64
C GLU A 225 16.15 13.29 -1.18
N ASP A 226 17.44 13.51 -0.91
CA ASP A 226 17.99 13.53 0.47
C ASP A 226 17.27 14.58 1.33
N ARG A 227 17.08 15.79 0.82
CA ARG A 227 16.36 16.86 1.52
C ARG A 227 14.93 16.46 1.86
N ILE A 228 14.22 15.78 0.95
CA ILE A 228 12.86 15.26 1.20
C ILE A 228 12.88 14.27 2.37
N MET A 229 13.79 13.30 2.37
CA MET A 229 13.85 12.29 3.42
C MET A 229 14.25 12.86 4.78
N ARG A 230 15.20 13.80 4.80
CA ARG A 230 15.56 14.54 6.03
C ARG A 230 14.38 15.33 6.58
N ARG A 231 13.49 15.86 5.72
CA ARG A 231 12.26 16.51 6.16
C ARG A 231 11.29 15.57 6.85
N TYR A 232 11.12 14.36 6.33
CA TYR A 232 10.34 13.33 7.02
C TYR A 232 10.93 12.97 8.38
N LEU A 233 12.26 12.81 8.45
CA LEU A 233 12.94 12.50 9.71
C LEU A 233 12.73 13.60 10.76
N ASN A 234 12.91 14.87 10.38
CA ASN A 234 12.65 16.02 11.25
C ASN A 234 11.17 16.07 11.69
N LEU A 235 10.22 15.86 10.77
CA LEU A 235 8.80 15.84 11.09
C LEU A 235 8.46 14.74 12.11
N PHE A 236 8.94 13.52 11.90
CA PHE A 236 8.66 12.40 12.80
C PHE A 236 9.31 12.60 14.17
N GLY A 237 10.52 13.19 14.23
CA GLY A 237 11.17 13.60 15.47
C GLY A 237 10.37 14.66 16.24
N ALA A 238 9.72 15.59 15.54
CA ALA A 238 8.89 16.66 16.11
C ALA A 238 7.46 16.22 16.49
N MET A 239 7.01 15.01 16.11
CA MET A 239 5.70 14.49 16.50
C MET A 239 5.67 14.13 17.99
N LEU A 240 4.60 14.56 18.67
CA LEU A 240 4.37 14.36 20.11
C LEU A 240 3.38 13.24 20.42
N ARG A 241 2.33 13.08 19.61
CA ARG A 241 1.32 12.02 19.78
C ARG A 241 0.59 11.75 18.47
N THR A 242 0.07 10.54 18.35
CA THR A 242 -0.78 10.11 17.25
C THR A 242 -1.91 9.21 17.74
N ASN A 243 -3.04 9.20 17.02
CA ASN A 243 -4.11 8.24 17.24
C ASN A 243 -3.96 6.97 16.36
N TYR A 244 -2.87 6.83 15.60
CA TYR A 244 -2.68 5.75 14.61
C TYR A 244 -3.00 4.35 15.15
N TYR A 245 -2.62 4.05 16.40
CA TYR A 245 -2.82 2.73 17.02
C TYR A 245 -4.18 2.56 17.71
N GLN A 246 -4.98 3.62 17.78
CA GLN A 246 -6.29 3.56 18.43
C GLN A 246 -7.32 2.92 17.49
N ARG A 247 -8.18 2.07 18.05
CA ARG A 247 -9.35 1.52 17.37
C ARG A 247 -10.57 2.45 17.51
N ALA A 248 -11.52 2.31 16.59
CA ALA A 248 -12.85 2.90 16.70
C ALA A 248 -13.71 2.09 17.69
N GLU A 249 -14.91 2.58 18.00
CA GLU A 249 -15.83 1.96 18.98
C GLU A 249 -16.29 0.56 18.56
N ASP A 250 -16.39 0.32 17.24
CA ASP A 250 -16.70 -0.97 16.62
C ASP A 250 -15.52 -1.95 16.58
N GLY A 251 -14.36 -1.57 17.14
CA GLY A 251 -13.12 -2.34 17.07
C GLY A 251 -12.37 -2.21 15.75
N GLY A 252 -12.93 -1.48 14.78
CA GLY A 252 -12.34 -1.16 13.49
C GLY A 252 -11.21 -0.14 13.58
N LEU A 253 -10.66 0.21 12.43
CA LEU A 253 -9.69 1.29 12.31
C LEU A 253 -10.39 2.64 12.36
N LYS A 254 -9.79 3.65 13.01
CA LYS A 254 -10.33 5.01 12.94
C LYS A 254 -10.26 5.53 11.50
N PRO A 255 -11.29 6.24 11.00
CA PRO A 255 -11.33 6.77 9.63
C PRO A 255 -10.41 7.99 9.41
N ARG A 256 -9.58 8.32 10.40
CA ARG A 256 -8.61 9.43 10.34
C ARG A 256 -7.38 9.12 11.18
N ILE A 257 -6.24 9.59 10.70
CA ILE A 257 -5.01 9.67 11.48
C ILE A 257 -4.78 11.13 11.86
N SER A 258 -4.44 11.38 13.11
CA SER A 258 -4.20 12.72 13.65
C SER A 258 -2.86 12.74 14.35
N PHE A 259 -2.09 13.80 14.13
CA PHE A 259 -0.78 14.01 14.72
C PHE A 259 -0.78 15.32 15.52
N LYS A 260 -0.14 15.32 16.69
CA LYS A 260 0.26 16.57 17.35
C LYS A 260 1.73 16.77 17.08
N ILE A 261 2.08 17.91 16.51
CA ILE A 261 3.45 18.26 16.11
C ILE A 261 3.91 19.42 16.98
N ASN A 262 5.17 19.38 17.43
CA ASN A 262 5.81 20.54 18.03
C ASN A 262 6.42 21.40 16.93
N SER A 263 5.69 22.42 16.47
CA SER A 263 6.10 23.28 15.35
C SER A 263 7.43 23.99 15.58
N SER A 264 7.85 24.25 16.82
CA SER A 264 9.14 24.89 17.13
C SER A 264 10.35 24.00 16.83
N LEU A 265 10.13 22.70 16.60
CA LEU A 265 11.18 21.74 16.23
C LEU A 265 11.22 21.44 14.73
N ILE A 266 10.31 22.05 13.94
CA ILE A 266 10.27 21.86 12.50
C ILE A 266 11.21 22.87 11.85
N ASP A 267 12.23 22.39 11.13
CA ASP A 267 13.22 23.30 10.55
C ASP A 267 12.57 24.16 9.44
N ASN A 268 13.04 25.38 9.21
CA ASN A 268 12.56 26.30 8.18
C ASN A 268 11.02 26.40 8.05
N LEU A 269 10.30 26.32 9.17
CA LEU A 269 8.88 26.65 9.20
C LEU A 269 8.74 28.19 9.12
N PRO A 270 7.81 28.75 8.31
CA PRO A 270 7.57 30.18 8.29
C PRO A 270 7.23 30.72 9.69
N GLU A 271 7.71 31.92 10.01
CA GLU A 271 7.30 32.60 11.25
C GLU A 271 5.80 32.91 11.21
N PRO A 272 5.09 32.77 12.35
CA PRO A 272 3.66 33.01 12.45
C PRO A 272 3.23 34.47 12.23
#